data_AF-A0A6B2V4R3-F1
#
_entry.id   AF-A0A6B2V4R3-F1
#
_cell.length_a   1.000
_cell.length_b   1.000
_cell.length_c   1.000
_cell.angle_alpha   90.00
_cell.angle_beta   90.00
_cell.angle_gamma   90.00
#
_symmetry.space_group_name_H-M   'P 1'
#
loop_
_entity.id
_entity.type
_entity.pdbx_description
1 polymer ?
#
loop_
_entity_poly.entity_id
_entity_poly.type
_entity_poly.pdbx_seq_one_letter_code
_entity_poly.pdbx_strand_id
1 'polypeptide(L)'
;MGTQNPSASPHAESRTTGDKPPNQDHRTGGLIHRNTRHTARFTVIGNHLAQHRELSLLAIGLGVHLQSLPAGARVDIKSLTARFPEGATRIAAALRELQAHGYLRRQRERVPDGRIVTRTISCNQPTAAHHEPHPPRERRDTHERRDTHESRVAHAGREARTPPKPLPAVPRPAHPAPALLQAAAELLADLRRHDARLLLSARDAAHLAPGVAFQTCDHCDRAFRAPQPGHCRDCRKGSPVLP
;
A
#
# COMPACT_ATOMS: atom_id res chain seq x y z
N MET A 1 2.87 -49.85 -23.61
CA MET A 1 2.14 -48.58 -23.79
C MET A 1 2.66 -47.60 -22.76
N GLY A 2 3.76 -46.93 -23.10
CA GLY A 2 4.39 -45.91 -22.27
C GLY A 2 4.41 -44.61 -23.06
N THR A 3 3.97 -43.53 -22.42
CA THR A 3 4.15 -42.15 -22.90
C THR A 3 4.61 -41.33 -21.70
N GLN A 4 5.94 -41.22 -21.60
CA GLN A 4 6.60 -40.25 -20.74
C GLN A 4 6.41 -38.86 -21.35
N ASN A 5 6.06 -37.88 -20.51
CA ASN A 5 5.96 -36.48 -20.89
C ASN A 5 7.30 -35.78 -20.59
N PRO A 6 8.05 -35.32 -21.62
CA PRO A 6 9.35 -34.68 -21.46
C PRO A 6 9.18 -33.16 -21.50
N SER A 7 8.98 -32.51 -20.36
CA SER A 7 9.06 -31.04 -20.21
C SER A 7 9.21 -30.64 -18.75
N ALA A 8 10.30 -31.10 -18.12
CA ALA A 8 10.79 -30.55 -16.86
C ALA A 8 12.26 -30.16 -17.08
N SER A 9 12.55 -28.85 -17.13
CA SER A 9 13.94 -28.38 -17.21
C SER A 9 14.64 -28.61 -15.86
N PRO A 10 15.86 -29.18 -15.85
CA PRO A 10 16.59 -29.47 -14.64
C PRO A 10 17.10 -28.18 -13.99
N HIS A 11 17.19 -28.23 -12.66
CA HIS A 11 17.68 -27.20 -11.77
C HIS A 11 19.02 -26.61 -12.23
N ALA A 12 19.14 -25.29 -12.18
CA ALA A 12 20.42 -24.61 -12.30
C ALA A 12 21.27 -24.93 -11.07
N GLU A 13 22.34 -25.71 -11.26
CA GLU A 13 23.37 -25.93 -10.25
C GLU A 13 24.22 -24.67 -10.08
N SER A 14 24.30 -24.18 -8.84
CA SER A 14 25.17 -23.07 -8.46
C SER A 14 26.63 -23.52 -8.47
N ARG A 15 27.49 -22.79 -9.20
CA ARG A 15 28.95 -23.01 -9.19
C ARG A 15 29.52 -22.92 -7.77
N THR A 16 30.20 -23.98 -7.34
CA THR A 16 31.17 -23.95 -6.25
C THR A 16 32.55 -23.55 -6.80
N THR A 17 33.06 -22.40 -6.38
CA THR A 17 34.50 -22.14 -6.32
C THR A 17 34.77 -21.32 -5.08
N GLY A 18 35.61 -21.85 -4.20
CA GLY A 18 35.90 -21.27 -2.89
C GLY A 18 36.87 -20.11 -2.98
N ASP A 19 36.70 -19.17 -2.04
CA ASP A 19 37.76 -18.42 -1.42
C ASP A 19 37.39 -18.20 0.06
N LYS A 20 38.35 -18.40 0.96
CA LYS A 20 38.20 -18.26 2.41
C LYS A 20 37.61 -16.89 2.78
N PRO A 21 36.55 -16.80 3.61
CA PRO A 21 36.21 -15.53 4.22
C PRO A 21 37.17 -15.24 5.39
N PRO A 22 37.58 -13.97 5.59
CA PRO A 22 38.17 -13.56 6.86
C PRO A 22 37.13 -13.80 7.96
N ASN A 23 37.60 -14.23 9.13
CA ASN A 23 36.81 -14.45 10.35
C ASN A 23 35.88 -13.25 10.60
N GLN A 24 34.62 -13.35 10.18
CA GLN A 24 33.63 -12.29 10.34
C GLN A 24 32.71 -12.70 11.49
N ASP A 25 32.90 -11.97 12.57
CA ASP A 25 32.33 -12.17 13.88
C ASP A 25 30.84 -12.56 13.88
N HIS A 26 30.54 -13.49 14.79
CA HIS A 26 29.20 -13.90 15.22
C HIS A 26 28.23 -12.71 15.38
N ARG A 27 27.38 -12.48 14.38
CA ARG A 27 26.16 -11.68 14.51
C ARG A 27 25.06 -12.33 13.70
N THR A 28 24.34 -13.32 14.24
CA THR A 28 23.12 -13.78 13.55
C THR A 28 22.08 -14.40 14.49
N GLY A 29 21.87 -13.77 15.64
CA GLY A 29 20.63 -13.92 16.40
C GLY A 29 19.63 -12.84 15.93
N GLY A 30 18.72 -13.20 15.01
CA GLY A 30 17.67 -12.31 14.50
C GLY A 30 16.32 -13.04 14.40
N LEU A 31 15.23 -12.28 14.28
CA LEU A 31 13.88 -12.85 14.12
C LEU A 31 13.72 -13.46 12.72
N ILE A 32 13.74 -14.80 12.63
CA ILE A 32 13.43 -15.54 11.40
C ILE A 32 11.92 -15.77 11.35
N HIS A 33 11.27 -15.25 10.31
CA HIS A 33 9.84 -15.44 10.10
C HIS A 33 9.57 -16.72 9.32
N ARG A 34 8.85 -17.67 9.93
CA ARG A 34 8.27 -18.82 9.23
C ARG A 34 6.83 -18.52 8.84
N ASN A 35 6.65 -17.89 7.69
CA ASN A 35 5.34 -17.42 7.25
C ASN A 35 4.53 -18.56 6.60
N THR A 36 3.33 -18.82 7.12
CA THR A 36 2.31 -19.63 6.45
C THR A 36 1.23 -18.70 5.92
N ARG A 37 0.78 -18.92 4.69
CA ARG A 37 -0.28 -18.08 4.12
C ARG A 37 -1.60 -18.35 4.83
N HIS A 38 -2.13 -17.36 5.53
CA HIS A 38 -3.50 -17.37 6.02
C HIS A 38 -4.46 -17.08 4.85
N THR A 39 -5.47 -17.92 4.65
CA THR A 39 -6.46 -17.78 3.56
C THR A 39 -7.84 -17.33 4.05
N ALA A 40 -8.12 -17.43 5.35
CA ALA A 40 -9.37 -17.00 5.96
C ALA A 40 -9.12 -16.49 7.39
N ARG A 41 -10.09 -15.72 7.92
CA ARG A 41 -10.11 -15.25 9.32
C ARG A 41 -8.84 -14.51 9.77
N PHE A 42 -8.31 -13.65 8.91
CA PHE A 42 -7.18 -12.78 9.23
C PHE A 42 -7.55 -11.32 9.00
N THR A 43 -6.89 -10.43 9.72
CA THR A 43 -7.01 -8.98 9.55
C THR A 43 -5.65 -8.44 9.12
N VAL A 44 -5.64 -7.62 8.07
CA VAL A 44 -4.42 -6.91 7.65
C VAL A 44 -4.26 -5.68 8.53
N ILE A 45 -3.13 -5.61 9.23
CA ILE A 45 -2.78 -4.49 10.11
C ILE A 45 -1.69 -3.67 9.44
N GLY A 46 -1.87 -2.35 9.39
CA GLY A 46 -0.86 -1.44 8.88
C GLY A 46 0.34 -1.31 9.83
N ASN A 47 1.55 -1.24 9.27
CA ASN A 47 2.78 -1.06 10.06
C ASN A 47 2.77 0.25 10.86
N HIS A 48 2.01 1.27 10.43
CA HIS A 48 1.87 2.52 11.18
C HIS A 48 1.23 2.31 12.56
N LEU A 49 0.36 1.30 12.72
CA LEU A 49 -0.19 0.92 14.02
C LEU A 49 0.73 -0.08 14.71
N ALA A 50 1.13 -1.14 14.00
CA ALA A 50 1.92 -2.23 14.59
C ALA A 50 3.30 -1.80 15.11
N GLN A 51 3.87 -0.74 14.55
CA GLN A 51 5.19 -0.21 14.89
C GLN A 51 5.13 1.24 15.41
N HIS A 52 3.95 1.67 15.90
CA HIS A 52 3.78 3.03 16.37
C HIS A 52 4.69 3.33 17.56
N ARG A 53 5.53 4.36 17.47
CA ARG A 53 6.56 4.66 18.48
C ARG A 53 6.01 5.28 19.76
N GLU A 54 4.89 5.98 19.67
CA GLU A 54 4.31 6.74 20.79
C GLU A 54 3.14 6.01 21.46
N LEU A 55 2.68 4.88 20.89
CA LEU A 55 1.63 4.06 21.51
C LEU A 55 2.27 3.00 22.41
N SER A 56 1.63 2.73 23.54
CA SER A 56 1.97 1.55 24.34
C SER A 56 1.66 0.26 23.57
N LEU A 57 2.38 -0.83 23.89
CA LEU A 57 2.08 -2.16 23.34
C LEU A 57 0.65 -2.61 23.64
N LEU A 58 0.10 -2.20 24.78
CA LEU A 58 -1.30 -2.43 25.12
C LEU A 58 -2.23 -1.69 24.16
N ALA A 59 -1.96 -0.42 23.87
CA ALA A 59 -2.73 0.35 22.89
C ALA A 59 -2.62 -0.24 21.49
N ILE A 60 -1.42 -0.66 21.05
CA ILE A 60 -1.22 -1.35 19.77
C ILE A 60 -2.04 -2.65 19.74
N GLY A 61 -1.94 -3.48 20.77
CA GLY A 61 -2.69 -4.73 20.88
C GLY A 61 -4.20 -4.53 20.88
N LEU A 62 -4.70 -3.51 21.59
CA LEU A 62 -6.11 -3.13 21.54
C LEU A 62 -6.49 -2.63 20.15
N GLY A 63 -5.70 -1.78 19.50
CA GLY A 63 -5.95 -1.32 18.13
C GLY A 63 -6.09 -2.49 17.15
N VAL A 64 -5.16 -3.45 17.20
CA VAL A 64 -5.21 -4.68 16.40
C VAL A 64 -6.48 -5.48 16.70
N HIS A 65 -6.83 -5.64 17.97
CA HIS A 65 -8.04 -6.35 18.36
C HIS A 65 -9.30 -5.66 17.80
N LEU A 66 -9.39 -4.33 17.91
CA LEU A 66 -10.53 -3.57 17.42
C LEU A 66 -10.71 -3.68 15.90
N GLN A 67 -9.62 -3.67 15.13
CA GLN A 67 -9.68 -3.85 13.67
C GLN A 67 -10.11 -5.27 13.26
N SER A 68 -9.94 -6.25 14.15
CA SER A 68 -10.36 -7.63 13.91
C SER A 68 -11.84 -7.91 14.17
N LEU A 69 -12.53 -7.01 14.87
CA LEU A 69 -13.92 -7.20 15.27
C LEU A 69 -14.89 -6.83 14.13
N PRO A 70 -16.07 -7.50 14.07
CA PRO A 70 -17.14 -7.08 13.18
C PRO A 70 -17.71 -5.72 13.60
N ALA A 71 -18.31 -5.00 12.65
CA ALA A 71 -19.02 -3.77 12.94
C ALA A 71 -20.12 -3.99 14.00
N GLY A 72 -20.21 -3.07 14.97
CA GLY A 72 -21.19 -3.15 16.07
C GLY A 72 -20.74 -3.97 17.28
N ALA A 73 -19.53 -4.56 17.26
CA ALA A 73 -18.97 -5.19 18.46
C ALA A 73 -18.88 -4.18 19.63
N ARG A 74 -19.13 -4.67 20.86
CA ARG A 74 -19.06 -3.83 22.06
C ARG A 74 -17.61 -3.55 22.42
N VAL A 75 -17.26 -2.27 22.42
CA VAL A 75 -15.92 -1.75 22.75
C VAL A 75 -16.05 -0.77 23.91
N ASP A 76 -16.30 -1.34 25.08
CA ASP A 76 -16.33 -0.61 26.36
C ASP A 76 -15.34 -1.24 27.35
N ILE A 77 -14.98 -0.48 28.39
CA ILE A 77 -13.97 -0.90 29.36
C ILE A 77 -14.36 -2.23 30.00
N LYS A 78 -15.63 -2.41 30.37
CA LYS A 78 -16.12 -3.62 31.04
C LYS A 78 -16.01 -4.84 30.13
N SER A 79 -16.45 -4.71 28.88
CA SER A 79 -16.35 -5.78 27.87
C SER A 79 -14.89 -6.17 27.58
N LEU A 80 -13.97 -5.20 27.56
CA LEU A 80 -12.55 -5.45 27.32
C LEU A 80 -11.85 -6.08 28.55
N THR A 81 -12.15 -5.61 29.77
CA THR A 81 -11.61 -6.21 31.01
C THR A 81 -12.08 -7.64 31.22
N ALA A 82 -13.27 -7.99 30.72
CA ALA A 82 -13.76 -9.36 30.79
C ALA A 82 -13.01 -10.31 29.84
N ARG A 83 -12.36 -9.78 28.80
CA ARG A 83 -11.70 -10.57 27.75
C ARG A 83 -10.19 -10.65 27.90
N PHE A 84 -9.55 -9.61 28.43
CA PHE A 84 -8.10 -9.53 28.54
C PHE A 84 -7.65 -9.55 30.02
N PRO A 85 -6.47 -10.12 30.33
CA PRO A 85 -5.90 -10.09 31.68
C PRO A 85 -5.30 -8.71 32.01
N GLU A 86 -6.07 -7.64 31.78
CA GLU A 86 -5.64 -6.25 31.85
C GLU A 86 -6.61 -5.45 32.73
N GLY A 87 -6.06 -4.56 33.54
CA GLY A 87 -6.85 -3.76 34.48
C GLY A 87 -7.66 -2.67 33.78
N ALA A 88 -8.82 -2.32 34.34
CA ALA A 88 -9.71 -1.28 33.80
C ALA A 88 -8.98 0.05 33.52
N THR A 89 -8.09 0.47 34.42
CA THR A 89 -7.29 1.70 34.28
C THR A 89 -6.34 1.64 33.09
N ARG A 90 -5.67 0.50 32.88
CA ARG A 90 -4.74 0.27 31.76
C ARG A 90 -5.49 0.27 30.44
N ILE A 91 -6.62 -0.43 30.36
CA ILE A 91 -7.49 -0.43 29.18
C ILE A 91 -8.00 0.99 28.87
N ALA A 92 -8.44 1.73 29.89
CA ALA A 92 -8.89 3.10 29.71
C ALA A 92 -7.78 4.02 29.20
N ALA A 93 -6.55 3.86 29.70
CA ALA A 93 -5.38 4.61 29.23
C ALA A 93 -5.06 4.30 27.76
N ALA A 94 -5.00 3.02 27.41
CA ALA A 94 -4.74 2.59 26.04
C ALA A 94 -5.82 3.07 25.05
N LEU A 95 -7.09 3.10 25.44
CA LEU A 95 -8.16 3.68 24.62
C LEU A 95 -8.01 5.20 24.44
N ARG A 96 -7.46 5.92 25.43
CA ARG A 96 -7.16 7.35 25.30
C ARG A 96 -5.99 7.60 24.37
N GLU A 97 -4.93 6.79 24.45
CA GLU A 97 -3.79 6.83 23.52
C GLU A 97 -4.27 6.64 22.07
N LEU A 98 -5.05 5.59 21.81
CA LEU A 98 -5.61 5.35 20.47
C LEU A 98 -6.47 6.52 19.96
N GLN A 99 -7.22 7.16 20.85
CA GLN A 99 -8.01 8.34 20.49
C GLN A 99 -7.12 9.56 20.18
N ALA A 100 -6.09 9.79 20.98
CA ALA A 100 -5.16 10.92 20.81
C ALA A 100 -4.42 10.84 19.47
N HIS A 101 -4.05 9.63 19.04
CA HIS A 101 -3.36 9.39 17.76
C HIS A 101 -4.31 9.12 16.58
N GLY A 102 -5.63 9.32 16.76
CA GLY A 102 -6.61 9.24 15.68
C GLY A 102 -6.99 7.82 15.23
N TYR A 103 -6.52 6.78 15.91
CA TYR A 103 -6.90 5.38 15.66
C TYR A 103 -8.30 5.06 16.16
N LEU A 104 -8.83 5.85 17.09
CA LEU A 104 -10.17 5.69 17.66
C LEU A 104 -10.91 7.02 17.65
N ARG A 105 -12.15 7.04 17.17
CA ARG A 105 -13.07 8.17 17.33
C ARG A 105 -14.29 7.70 18.12
N ARG A 106 -14.69 8.49 19.12
CA ARG A 106 -15.94 8.27 19.88
C ARG A 106 -16.93 9.35 19.50
N GLN A 107 -17.99 8.96 18.81
CA GLN A 107 -19.07 9.87 18.42
C GLN A 107 -20.29 9.61 19.30
N ARG A 108 -20.88 10.68 19.84
CA ARG A 108 -22.16 10.61 20.55
C ARG A 108 -23.25 10.93 19.54
N GLU A 109 -23.96 9.90 19.09
CA GLU A 109 -25.04 10.04 18.13
C GLU A 109 -26.37 9.98 18.87
N ARG A 110 -27.23 10.98 18.63
CA ARG A 110 -28.63 10.91 19.06
C ARG A 110 -29.35 10.08 18.01
N VAL A 111 -29.73 8.85 18.38
CA VAL A 111 -30.59 8.03 17.52
C VAL A 111 -31.99 8.66 17.46
N PRO A 112 -32.76 8.38 16.40
CA PRO A 112 -34.12 8.90 16.22
C PRO A 112 -35.05 8.65 17.41
N ASP A 113 -34.76 7.60 18.20
CA ASP A 113 -35.45 7.22 19.44
C ASP A 113 -35.10 8.12 20.66
N GLY A 114 -34.44 9.26 20.45
CA GLY A 114 -34.06 10.23 21.50
C GLY A 114 -32.89 9.80 22.41
N ARG A 115 -32.44 8.54 22.32
CA ARG A 115 -31.33 8.00 23.12
C ARG A 115 -29.98 8.49 22.57
N ILE A 116 -29.02 8.75 23.45
CA ILE A 116 -27.64 9.07 23.07
C ILE A 116 -26.84 7.76 23.05
N VAL A 117 -26.41 7.32 21.87
CA VAL A 117 -25.56 6.14 21.69
C VAL A 117 -24.12 6.59 21.48
N THR A 118 -23.18 5.98 22.22
CA THR A 118 -21.75 6.18 21.97
C THR A 118 -21.31 5.19 20.90
N ARG A 119 -20.95 5.69 19.72
CA ARG A 119 -20.40 4.90 18.63
C ARG A 119 -18.88 5.00 18.63
N THR A 120 -18.22 3.87 18.78
CA THR A 120 -16.76 3.74 18.68
C THR A 120 -16.40 3.39 17.25
N ILE A 121 -15.68 4.29 16.58
CA ILE A 121 -15.21 4.14 15.21
C ILE A 121 -13.71 3.84 15.28
N SER A 122 -13.32 2.66 14.79
CA SER A 122 -11.91 2.29 14.61
C SER A 122 -11.43 2.81 13.25
N CYS A 123 -10.36 3.59 13.24
CA CYS A 123 -9.76 4.14 12.03
C CYS A 123 -8.56 3.29 11.62
N ASN A 124 -8.62 2.66 10.45
CA ASN A 124 -7.50 1.86 9.94
C ASN A 124 -6.29 2.70 9.52
N GLN A 125 -6.46 3.99 9.23
CA GLN A 125 -5.36 4.92 8.97
C GLN A 125 -5.72 6.34 9.44
N PRO A 126 -5.01 6.93 10.41
CA PRO A 126 -5.40 8.19 11.03
C PRO A 126 -5.15 9.42 10.14
N THR A 127 -4.18 9.37 9.22
CA THR A 127 -3.84 10.51 8.34
C THR A 127 -5.01 10.95 7.44
N ALA A 128 -5.92 10.05 7.09
CA ALA A 128 -7.11 10.39 6.31
C ALA A 128 -8.20 11.10 7.13
N ALA A 129 -8.16 11.01 8.46
CA ALA A 129 -9.18 11.57 9.36
C ALA A 129 -8.90 13.02 9.80
N HIS A 130 -7.71 13.57 9.51
CA HIS A 130 -7.37 14.97 9.81
C HIS A 130 -7.94 15.98 8.80
N HIS A 131 -8.69 15.53 7.79
CA HIS A 131 -9.33 16.37 6.78
C HIS A 131 -10.86 16.37 6.89
N GLU A 132 -11.41 16.40 8.11
CA GLU A 132 -12.79 16.86 8.30
C GLU A 132 -12.77 18.36 8.63
N PRO A 133 -13.43 19.22 7.83
CA PRO A 133 -13.58 20.64 8.14
C PRO A 133 -14.41 20.77 9.42
N HIS A 134 -13.78 21.24 10.49
CA HIS A 134 -14.51 21.67 11.66
C HIS A 134 -15.29 22.95 11.29
N PRO A 135 -16.61 23.06 11.52
CA PRO A 135 -17.33 24.29 11.24
C PRO A 135 -16.81 25.41 12.17
N PRO A 136 -16.76 26.68 11.70
CA PRO A 136 -16.11 27.76 12.42
C PRO A 136 -16.84 28.03 13.74
N ARG A 137 -16.11 28.04 14.84
CA ARG A 137 -16.62 28.60 16.10
C ARG A 137 -16.53 30.12 16.00
N GLU A 138 -17.67 30.77 15.83
CA GLU A 138 -17.84 32.21 16.01
C GLU A 138 -17.29 32.62 17.38
N ARG A 139 -16.28 33.50 17.37
CA ARG A 139 -15.87 34.27 18.54
C ARG A 139 -15.76 35.73 18.15
N ARG A 140 -16.87 36.41 18.46
CA ARG A 140 -17.06 37.82 18.83
C ARG A 140 -15.84 38.73 18.69
N ASP A 141 -16.06 39.77 17.90
CA ASP A 141 -15.23 40.95 17.73
C ASP A 141 -14.92 41.67 19.04
N THR A 142 -13.63 41.97 19.24
CA THR A 142 -13.22 43.19 19.93
C THR A 142 -12.10 43.80 19.13
N HIS A 143 -12.40 44.90 18.44
CA HIS A 143 -11.45 45.77 17.78
C HIS A 143 -10.61 46.51 18.83
N GLU A 144 -9.28 46.43 18.74
CA GLU A 144 -8.46 47.59 19.07
C GLU A 144 -7.22 47.66 18.17
N ARG A 145 -7.02 48.88 17.66
CA ARG A 145 -6.14 49.25 16.55
C ARG A 145 -4.71 49.42 17.06
N ARG A 146 -3.71 48.91 16.33
CA ARG A 146 -2.48 49.67 16.10
C ARG A 146 -1.73 49.20 14.86
N ASP A 147 -1.65 50.12 13.91
CA ASP A 147 -0.76 50.13 12.76
C ASP A 147 0.70 49.93 13.19
N THR A 148 1.44 48.99 12.60
CA THR A 148 2.71 49.24 11.87
C THR A 148 3.34 47.95 11.33
N HIS A 149 4.04 48.11 10.20
CA HIS A 149 5.06 47.26 9.58
C HIS A 149 4.65 46.08 8.67
N GLU A 150 4.55 46.45 7.39
CA GLU A 150 5.51 46.06 6.35
C GLU A 150 5.48 44.63 5.80
N SER A 151 5.08 44.62 4.52
CA SER A 151 5.24 43.56 3.55
C SER A 151 6.62 42.89 3.62
N ARG A 152 6.67 41.67 4.17
CA ARG A 152 7.73 40.70 3.85
C ARG A 152 7.07 39.39 3.46
N VAL A 153 6.90 39.25 2.15
CA VAL A 153 6.78 37.96 1.48
C VAL A 153 8.02 37.14 1.83
N ALA A 154 7.88 36.14 2.72
CA ALA A 154 8.96 35.20 3.03
C ALA A 154 8.39 33.84 3.47
N HIS A 155 8.19 32.97 2.48
CA HIS A 155 8.54 31.54 2.52
C HIS A 155 8.09 30.74 3.74
N ALA A 156 6.81 30.35 3.75
CA ALA A 156 6.38 29.17 4.49
C ALA A 156 7.02 27.93 3.84
N GLY A 157 7.84 27.23 4.64
CA GLY A 157 8.68 26.11 4.23
C GLY A 157 7.90 25.04 3.47
N ARG A 158 8.23 24.90 2.19
CA ARG A 158 8.09 23.62 1.50
C ARG A 158 9.09 22.69 2.15
N GLU A 159 8.62 21.82 3.04
CA GLU A 159 9.39 20.63 3.42
C GLU A 159 9.77 19.92 2.13
N ALA A 160 11.07 19.98 1.82
CA ALA A 160 11.66 19.30 0.68
C ALA A 160 11.49 17.80 0.94
N ARG A 161 10.43 17.22 0.36
CA ARG A 161 10.26 15.77 0.28
C ARG A 161 11.53 15.22 -0.35
N THR A 162 12.26 14.42 0.41
CA THR A 162 13.44 13.72 -0.06
C THR A 162 13.07 13.00 -1.36
N PRO A 163 13.83 13.17 -2.47
CA PRO A 163 13.47 12.53 -3.72
C PRO A 163 13.43 11.01 -3.50
N PRO A 164 12.35 10.33 -3.93
CA PRO A 164 12.25 8.88 -3.77
C PRO A 164 13.42 8.21 -4.48
N LYS A 165 13.96 7.16 -3.85
CA LYS A 165 15.02 6.33 -4.41
C LYS A 165 14.69 5.95 -5.86
N PRO A 166 15.62 6.09 -6.82
CA PRO A 166 15.33 5.77 -8.21
C PRO A 166 14.91 4.32 -8.33
N LEU A 167 13.79 4.09 -9.02
CA LEU A 167 13.30 2.76 -9.33
C LEU A 167 14.32 2.05 -10.26
N PRO A 168 14.46 0.72 -10.17
CA PRO A 168 15.40 -0.03 -10.99
C PRO A 168 15.11 0.17 -12.49
N ALA A 169 16.18 0.23 -13.30
CA ALA A 169 16.05 0.41 -14.74
C ALA A 169 15.26 -0.75 -15.36
N VAL A 170 14.28 -0.42 -16.19
CA VAL A 170 13.53 -1.40 -17.00
C VAL A 170 14.08 -1.45 -18.42
N PRO A 171 14.01 -2.61 -19.09
CA PRO A 171 14.31 -2.69 -20.51
C PRO A 171 13.47 -1.68 -21.29
N ARG A 172 14.10 -0.88 -22.15
CA ARG A 172 13.40 0.11 -22.98
C ARG A 172 13.24 -0.44 -24.40
N PRO A 173 12.06 -0.28 -25.03
CA PRO A 173 11.91 -0.65 -26.43
C PRO A 173 12.73 0.31 -27.28
N ALA A 174 13.29 -0.18 -28.38
CA ALA A 174 14.01 0.65 -29.36
C ALA A 174 13.13 1.80 -29.90
N HIS A 175 11.81 1.63 -29.87
CA HIS A 175 10.84 2.61 -30.34
C HIS A 175 9.73 2.85 -29.29
N PRO A 176 9.85 3.87 -28.43
CA PRO A 176 8.84 4.23 -27.46
C PRO A 176 7.75 5.09 -28.10
N ALA A 177 6.88 4.51 -28.91
CA ALA A 177 5.68 5.21 -29.38
C ALA A 177 4.77 5.53 -28.18
N PRO A 178 4.27 6.77 -28.00
CA PRO A 178 3.45 7.14 -26.85
C PRO A 178 2.21 6.26 -26.68
N ALA A 179 1.54 5.93 -27.80
CA ALA A 179 0.36 5.04 -27.79
C ALA A 179 0.70 3.63 -27.31
N LEU A 180 1.87 3.11 -27.67
CA LEU A 180 2.34 1.78 -27.24
C LEU A 180 2.66 1.75 -25.74
N LEU A 181 3.28 2.81 -25.22
CA LEU A 181 3.54 2.95 -23.79
C LEU A 181 2.26 3.14 -22.99
N GLN A 182 1.28 3.86 -23.54
CA GLN A 182 -0.04 4.04 -22.93
C GLN A 182 -0.79 2.71 -22.84
N ALA A 183 -0.86 1.94 -23.93
CA ALA A 183 -1.47 0.62 -23.94
C ALA A 183 -0.79 -0.34 -22.95
N ALA A 184 0.54 -0.29 -22.84
CA ALA A 184 1.30 -1.07 -21.86
C ALA A 184 0.99 -0.65 -20.41
N ALA A 185 0.84 0.64 -20.14
CA ALA A 185 0.47 1.14 -18.81
C ALA A 185 -0.96 0.75 -18.42
N GLU A 186 -1.89 0.77 -19.37
CA GLU A 186 -3.29 0.33 -19.17
C GLU A 186 -3.37 -1.18 -18.90
N LEU A 187 -2.63 -1.99 -19.65
CA LEU A 187 -2.52 -3.44 -19.40
C LEU A 187 -1.99 -3.71 -17.97
N LEU A 188 -0.96 -2.98 -17.53
CA LEU A 188 -0.42 -3.09 -16.18
C LEU A 188 -1.43 -2.66 -15.11
N ALA A 189 -2.20 -1.60 -15.35
CA ALA A 189 -3.25 -1.14 -14.45
C ALA A 189 -4.39 -2.18 -14.33
N ASP A 190 -4.66 -2.92 -15.41
CA ASP A 190 -5.70 -3.95 -15.47
C ASP A 190 -5.33 -5.28 -14.80
N LEU A 191 -4.07 -5.50 -14.45
CA LEU A 191 -3.63 -6.71 -13.76
C LEU A 191 -4.39 -6.94 -12.45
N ARG A 192 -4.77 -5.88 -11.75
CA ARG A 192 -5.57 -5.95 -10.51
C ARG A 192 -6.89 -6.69 -10.72
N ARG A 193 -7.51 -6.58 -11.89
CA ARG A 193 -8.79 -7.24 -12.20
C ARG A 193 -8.65 -8.77 -12.31
N HIS A 194 -7.44 -9.24 -12.63
CA HIS A 194 -7.12 -10.65 -12.82
C HIS A 194 -6.47 -11.27 -11.59
N ASP A 195 -5.62 -10.52 -10.87
CA ASP A 195 -5.07 -10.91 -9.57
C ASP A 195 -5.02 -9.69 -8.63
N ALA A 196 -5.84 -9.71 -7.59
CA ALA A 196 -5.95 -8.63 -6.61
C ALA A 196 -4.64 -8.33 -5.85
N ARG A 197 -3.63 -9.20 -5.91
CA ARG A 197 -2.30 -8.97 -5.32
C ARG A 197 -1.42 -8.08 -6.18
N LEU A 198 -1.71 -7.92 -7.47
CA LEU A 198 -0.93 -7.10 -8.41
C LEU A 198 -1.42 -5.64 -8.38
N LEU A 199 -1.30 -5.00 -7.22
CA LEU A 199 -1.61 -3.59 -7.04
C LEU A 199 -0.41 -2.74 -7.46
N LEU A 200 -0.51 -2.11 -8.64
CA LEU A 200 0.47 -1.15 -9.13
C LEU A 200 -0.11 0.26 -9.04
N SER A 201 0.66 1.20 -8.49
CA SER A 201 0.29 2.62 -8.57
C SER A 201 0.41 3.11 -10.02
N ALA A 202 -0.29 4.20 -10.39
CA ALA A 202 -0.15 4.79 -11.72
C ALA A 202 1.31 5.15 -12.04
N ARG A 203 2.08 5.54 -11.02
CA ARG A 203 3.52 5.83 -11.14
C ARG A 203 4.35 4.58 -11.43
N ASP A 204 4.05 3.47 -10.76
CA ASP A 204 4.77 2.21 -10.97
C ASP A 204 4.40 1.58 -12.31
N ALA A 205 3.13 1.66 -12.71
CA ALA A 205 2.67 1.22 -14.03
C ALA A 205 3.36 2.00 -15.16
N ALA A 206 3.45 3.33 -15.03
CA ALA A 206 4.18 4.16 -15.99
C ALA A 206 5.69 3.85 -16.01
N HIS A 207 6.29 3.53 -14.86
CA HIS A 207 7.70 3.13 -14.78
C HIS A 207 7.96 1.78 -15.46
N LEU A 208 7.03 0.82 -15.32
CA LEU A 208 7.17 -0.54 -15.86
C LEU A 208 6.75 -0.67 -17.34
N ALA A 209 5.91 0.24 -17.84
CA ALA A 209 5.37 0.21 -19.19
C ALA A 209 6.40 -0.04 -20.31
N PRO A 210 7.61 0.58 -20.30
CA PRO A 210 8.61 0.30 -21.33
C PRO A 210 9.05 -1.19 -21.39
N GLY A 211 9.13 -1.86 -20.25
CA GLY A 211 9.57 -3.26 -20.17
C GLY A 211 8.60 -4.21 -20.89
N VAL A 212 7.31 -3.91 -20.80
CA VAL A 212 6.20 -4.73 -21.31
C VAL A 212 5.55 -4.16 -22.56
N ALA A 213 6.13 -3.13 -23.18
CA ALA A 213 5.66 -2.58 -24.44
C ALA A 213 5.90 -3.56 -25.60
N PHE A 214 4.81 -4.15 -26.10
CA PHE A 214 4.78 -5.03 -27.27
C PHE A 214 3.49 -4.79 -28.08
N GLN A 215 3.50 -5.20 -29.34
CA GLN A 215 2.35 -5.24 -30.22
C GLN A 215 1.97 -6.69 -30.51
N THR A 216 0.70 -6.97 -30.75
CA THR A 216 0.20 -8.28 -31.18
C THR A 216 0.12 -8.31 -32.70
N CYS A 217 0.57 -9.41 -33.32
CA CYS A 217 0.49 -9.59 -34.77
C CYS A 217 -0.96 -9.79 -35.22
N ASP A 218 -1.45 -9.00 -36.17
CA ASP A 218 -2.83 -9.10 -36.67
C ASP A 218 -3.17 -10.45 -37.35
N HIS A 219 -2.17 -11.27 -37.68
CA HIS A 219 -2.36 -12.55 -38.37
C HIS A 219 -2.19 -13.79 -37.49
N CYS A 220 -1.36 -13.70 -36.44
CA CYS A 220 -1.01 -14.87 -35.63
C CYS A 220 -0.94 -14.60 -34.13
N ASP A 221 -1.42 -13.42 -33.69
CA ASP A 221 -1.43 -12.93 -32.31
C ASP A 221 -0.07 -12.90 -31.59
N ARG A 222 1.02 -13.20 -32.29
CA ARG A 222 2.36 -13.26 -31.71
C ARG A 222 2.81 -11.86 -31.28
N ALA A 223 3.25 -11.74 -30.04
CA ALA A 223 3.84 -10.52 -29.51
C ALA A 223 5.17 -10.18 -30.23
N PHE A 224 5.32 -8.94 -30.67
CA PHE A 224 6.53 -8.42 -31.30
C PHE A 224 6.77 -6.95 -30.93
N ARG A 225 8.01 -6.46 -31.12
CA ARG A 225 8.37 -5.06 -30.85
C ARG A 225 8.58 -4.31 -32.17
N ALA A 226 7.77 -3.29 -32.42
CA ALA A 226 7.81 -2.44 -33.60
C ALA A 226 7.24 -1.05 -33.29
N PRO A 227 7.48 -0.01 -34.11
CA PRO A 227 6.93 1.32 -33.91
C PRO A 227 5.46 1.46 -34.36
N GLN A 228 4.99 0.65 -35.31
CA GLN A 228 3.64 0.70 -35.89
C GLN A 228 2.95 -0.67 -35.82
N PRO A 229 1.61 -0.72 -35.71
CA PRO A 229 0.83 -1.95 -35.80
C PRO A 229 1.04 -2.69 -37.12
N GLY A 230 0.78 -3.99 -37.10
CA GLY A 230 0.86 -4.83 -38.30
C GLY A 230 1.37 -6.24 -38.01
N HIS A 231 2.03 -6.81 -39.02
CA HIS A 231 2.46 -8.20 -38.99
C HIS A 231 3.85 -8.41 -38.38
N CYS A 232 4.02 -9.51 -37.65
CA CYS A 232 5.33 -9.92 -37.13
C CYS A 232 6.30 -10.25 -38.28
N ARG A 233 7.60 -10.38 -37.97
CA ARG A 233 8.66 -10.65 -38.97
C ARG A 233 8.36 -11.89 -39.82
N ASP A 234 7.80 -12.94 -39.21
CA ASP A 234 7.55 -14.21 -39.89
C ASP A 234 6.34 -14.09 -40.83
N CYS A 235 5.26 -13.44 -40.38
CA CYS A 235 4.10 -13.15 -41.23
C CYS A 235 4.45 -12.22 -42.40
N ARG A 236 5.29 -11.19 -42.19
CA ARG A 236 5.76 -10.32 -43.29
C ARG A 236 6.61 -11.06 -44.33
N LYS A 237 7.34 -12.09 -43.91
CA LYS A 237 8.14 -12.93 -44.81
C LYS A 237 7.33 -14.04 -45.49
N GLY A 238 6.21 -14.43 -44.87
CA GLY A 238 5.32 -15.49 -45.35
C GLY A 238 4.16 -15.01 -46.21
N SER A 239 3.91 -13.70 -46.34
CA SER A 239 2.93 -13.16 -47.28
C SER A 239 3.38 -13.48 -48.72
N PRO A 240 2.63 -14.28 -49.50
CA PRO A 240 2.87 -14.34 -50.94
C PRO A 240 2.59 -12.95 -51.49
N VAL A 241 3.58 -12.32 -52.11
CA VAL A 241 3.38 -11.15 -52.95
C VAL A 241 2.48 -11.62 -54.10
N LEU A 242 1.18 -11.34 -54.04
CA LEU A 242 0.35 -11.49 -55.24
C LEU A 242 0.66 -10.32 -56.18
N PRO A 243 0.74 -10.58 -57.50
CA PRO A 243 1.20 -9.65 -58.53
C PRO A 243 0.27 -8.45 -58.74
#